data_AF-A0A8J6LL38-F1
#
_entry.id   AF-A0A8J6LL38-F1
#
_cell.length_a   1.000
_cell.length_b   1.000
_cell.length_c   1.000
_cell.angle_alpha   90.00
_cell.angle_beta   90.00
_cell.angle_gamma   90.00
#
_symmetry.space_group_name_H-M   'P 1'
#
loop_
_entity.id
_entity.type
_entity.pdbx_description
1 polymer ?
#
loop_
_entity_poly.entity_id
_entity_poly.type
_entity_poly.pdbx_seq_one_letter_code
_entity_poly.pdbx_strand_id
1 'polypeptide(L)'
;MNFMQLTKVKIVGIVLCFILLAGVGTPALATSPREVEIEARLVEFDPDSGVYRASGGVILTSGDFQLQAETVLYNQETEVITAEQGVKLKTATGNWEGESLVYSFRTEEGTLTAFRGAMGSAFYTGQTGELRGEEIRVQGASFTRCELTSPCVKIKAGRVRLVEDRVQVSGGWLYLKNFPVLPLPPLAFRPDQFENWPQLEIGVNSTRGFYVLGRLTHQVNEQVDLNYSGGVGTNRWWNVQGGIRWDLLPGLVFNSTLTWEDYLRGNASLTYKWAPLQFRTAVQHNWADLPSGEHSFSVMGPLSKKSNLEFSYTSSFNEKKQGEQRRADYGLRLTGRWLPGFTLGAGLFYGEGDLKSNSLNGWHLRTTWSGGINLARTWRVQVAGETRWQAGIEPLWVNNQVKLVKDLHCFRADLGYNLLDESVSFNLMFNW
;
A
#
# COMPACT_ATOMS: atom_id res chain seq x y z
N MET A 1 57.57 40.83 -51.60
CA MET A 1 56.33 40.04 -51.60
C MET A 1 56.73 38.58 -51.83
N ASN A 2 57.11 37.88 -50.76
CA ASN A 2 57.61 36.50 -50.78
C ASN A 2 56.88 35.75 -49.67
N PHE A 3 55.94 34.87 -50.05
CA PHE A 3 55.19 34.04 -49.11
C PHE A 3 55.09 32.62 -49.65
N MET A 4 56.20 31.89 -49.60
CA MET A 4 56.20 30.44 -49.74
C MET A 4 57.54 29.92 -49.21
N GLN A 5 57.53 28.74 -48.58
CA GLN A 5 58.64 28.01 -47.96
C GLN A 5 58.76 28.07 -46.43
N LEU A 6 57.67 27.85 -45.67
CA LEU A 6 57.79 27.57 -44.23
C LEU A 6 56.63 26.71 -43.68
N THR A 7 56.29 25.61 -44.34
CA THR A 7 55.09 24.81 -43.98
C THR A 7 55.32 23.29 -43.85
N LYS A 8 56.55 22.84 -43.54
CA LYS A 8 56.78 21.41 -43.23
C LYS A 8 57.56 21.13 -41.95
N VAL A 9 58.35 22.06 -41.43
CA VAL A 9 59.20 21.81 -40.24
C VAL A 9 58.50 22.13 -38.90
N LYS A 10 57.44 22.97 -38.90
CA LYS A 10 56.71 23.32 -37.66
C LYS A 10 55.60 22.33 -37.28
N ILE A 11 55.16 21.47 -38.20
CA ILE A 11 54.07 20.50 -37.94
C ILE A 11 54.59 19.25 -37.23
N VAL A 12 55.83 18.82 -37.49
CA VAL A 12 56.44 17.67 -36.81
C VAL A 12 56.76 17.98 -35.34
N GLY A 13 57.16 19.22 -35.02
CA GLY A 13 57.43 19.64 -33.64
C GLY A 13 56.19 19.72 -32.75
N ILE A 14 55.02 20.07 -33.31
CA ILE A 14 53.77 20.19 -32.55
C ILE A 14 53.13 18.81 -32.30
N VAL A 15 53.24 17.87 -33.25
CA VAL A 15 52.75 16.50 -33.07
C VAL A 15 53.62 15.71 -32.07
N LEU A 16 54.94 15.91 -32.07
CA LEU A 16 55.83 15.27 -31.11
C LEU A 16 55.61 15.81 -29.67
N CYS A 17 55.27 17.09 -29.53
CA CYS A 17 54.93 17.69 -28.24
C CYS A 17 53.57 17.18 -27.71
N PHE A 18 52.60 16.90 -28.60
CA PHE A 18 51.30 16.33 -28.20
C PHE A 18 51.38 14.85 -27.80
N ILE A 19 52.29 14.07 -28.42
CA ILE A 19 52.50 12.66 -28.06
C ILE A 19 53.29 12.51 -26.75
N LEU A 20 54.17 13.47 -26.42
CA LEU A 20 54.88 13.49 -25.13
C LEU A 20 54.01 13.98 -23.96
N LEU A 21 52.90 14.68 -24.21
CA LEU A 21 51.93 15.12 -23.19
C LEU A 21 50.80 14.11 -22.92
N ALA A 22 50.64 13.09 -23.76
CA ALA A 22 49.63 12.02 -23.57
C ALA A 22 50.13 10.83 -22.72
N GLY A 23 51.39 10.86 -22.27
CA GLY A 23 52.03 9.79 -21.49
C GLY A 23 51.97 9.95 -19.97
N VAL A 24 51.17 10.88 -19.44
CA VAL A 24 50.94 10.97 -18.00
C VAL A 24 49.83 9.97 -17.67
N GLY A 25 50.20 8.74 -17.36
CA GLY A 25 49.29 7.79 -16.75
C GLY A 25 48.64 8.46 -15.55
N THR A 26 47.30 8.56 -15.57
CA THR A 26 46.56 8.92 -14.36
C THR A 26 47.00 7.94 -13.29
N PRO A 27 47.60 8.39 -12.17
CA PRO A 27 47.78 7.49 -11.05
C PRO A 27 46.40 6.95 -10.73
N ALA A 28 46.25 5.63 -10.79
CA ALA A 28 45.11 4.97 -10.19
C ALA A 28 45.01 5.56 -8.78
N LEU A 29 43.90 6.23 -8.48
CA LEU A 29 43.62 6.69 -7.13
C LEU A 29 43.68 5.42 -6.28
N ALA A 30 44.77 5.24 -5.56
CA ALA A 30 44.86 4.25 -4.51
C ALA A 30 43.78 4.68 -3.52
N THR A 31 42.64 3.98 -3.56
CA THR A 31 41.64 4.04 -2.49
C THR A 31 42.42 3.91 -1.19
N SER A 32 42.28 4.90 -0.30
CA SER A 32 42.89 4.84 1.03
C SER A 32 42.55 3.48 1.65
N PRO A 33 43.50 2.79 2.30
CA PRO A 33 43.21 1.52 2.95
C PRO A 33 41.95 1.68 3.81
N ARG A 34 40.93 0.88 3.50
CA ARG A 34 39.69 0.88 4.27
C ARG A 34 40.06 0.37 5.66
N GLU A 35 39.90 1.22 6.67
CA GLU A 35 40.25 0.86 8.05
C GLU A 35 39.24 -0.18 8.55
N VAL A 36 39.75 -1.37 8.89
CA VAL A 36 38.96 -2.48 9.41
C VAL A 36 39.39 -2.70 10.85
N GLU A 37 38.47 -2.47 11.78
CA GLU A 37 38.65 -2.72 13.20
C GLU A 37 38.04 -4.09 13.56
N ILE A 38 38.79 -4.93 14.27
CA ILE A 38 38.35 -6.27 14.70
C ILE A 38 38.53 -6.36 16.22
N GLU A 39 37.43 -6.46 16.94
CA GLU A 39 37.40 -6.77 18.37
C GLU A 39 36.95 -8.21 18.57
N ALA A 40 37.74 -9.02 19.27
CA ALA A 40 37.39 -10.40 19.58
C ALA A 40 38.15 -10.90 20.82
N ARG A 41 37.72 -12.04 21.37
CA ARG A 41 38.42 -12.69 22.48
C ARG A 41 39.78 -13.26 22.07
N LEU A 42 39.86 -13.80 20.86
CA LEU A 42 41.09 -14.34 20.28
C LEU A 42 41.21 -13.87 18.84
N VAL A 43 42.38 -13.33 18.49
CA VAL A 43 42.75 -12.96 17.12
C VAL A 43 44.10 -13.63 16.81
N GLU A 44 44.12 -14.45 15.77
CA GLU A 44 45.31 -15.13 15.26
C GLU A 44 45.57 -14.63 13.84
N PHE A 45 46.84 -14.40 13.51
CA PHE A 45 47.26 -14.03 12.16
C PHE A 45 48.11 -15.16 11.58
N ASP A 46 47.72 -15.66 10.42
CA ASP A 46 48.51 -16.59 9.63
C ASP A 46 49.29 -15.81 8.55
N PRO A 47 50.62 -15.62 8.73
CA PRO A 47 51.44 -14.86 7.80
C PRO A 47 51.62 -15.54 6.45
N ASP A 48 51.46 -16.86 6.35
CA ASP A 48 51.64 -17.59 5.09
C ASP A 48 50.43 -17.41 4.17
N SER A 49 49.23 -17.36 4.73
CA SER A 49 47.98 -17.17 3.98
C SER A 49 47.43 -15.74 3.99
N GLY A 50 47.99 -14.85 4.81
CA GLY A 50 47.51 -13.47 4.96
C GLY A 50 46.11 -13.37 5.58
N VAL A 51 45.73 -14.36 6.39
CA VAL A 51 44.38 -14.49 6.98
C VAL A 51 44.41 -14.18 8.47
N TYR A 52 43.55 -13.27 8.89
CA TYR A 52 43.22 -13.05 10.30
C TYR A 52 42.04 -13.94 10.69
N ARG A 53 42.20 -14.70 11.76
CA ARG A 53 41.15 -15.53 12.37
C ARG A 53 40.77 -14.94 13.71
N ALA A 54 39.55 -14.45 13.82
CA ALA A 54 38.97 -13.91 15.05
C ALA A 54 37.87 -14.84 15.57
N SER A 55 37.81 -15.07 16.89
CA SER A 55 36.78 -15.93 17.51
C SER A 55 36.41 -15.51 18.93
N GLY A 56 35.26 -16.00 19.41
CA GLY A 56 34.76 -15.78 20.77
C GLY A 56 33.96 -14.48 20.92
N GLY A 57 33.01 -14.25 20.02
CA GLY A 57 32.20 -13.02 19.95
C GLY A 57 32.94 -11.90 19.25
N VAL A 58 33.06 -12.00 17.92
CA VAL A 58 33.76 -11.01 17.08
C VAL A 58 32.82 -9.85 16.76
N ILE A 59 33.36 -8.63 16.85
CA ILE A 59 32.76 -7.41 16.31
C ILE A 59 33.74 -6.84 15.29
N LEU A 60 33.31 -6.72 14.04
CA LEU A 60 34.08 -6.12 12.96
C LEU A 60 33.40 -4.84 12.50
N THR A 61 34.16 -3.75 12.44
CA THR A 61 33.67 -2.43 12.02
C THR A 61 34.51 -1.88 10.88
N SER A 62 33.87 -1.35 9.84
CA SER A 62 34.53 -0.64 8.74
C SER A 62 33.58 0.41 8.15
N GLY A 63 33.76 1.69 8.50
CA GLY A 63 32.80 2.74 8.14
C GLY A 63 31.42 2.46 8.72
N ASP A 64 30.38 2.45 7.87
CA ASP A 64 28.99 2.13 8.27
C ASP A 64 28.69 0.62 8.35
N PHE A 65 29.65 -0.23 8.00
CA PHE A 65 29.51 -1.69 8.04
C PHE A 65 29.86 -2.20 9.43
N GLN A 66 28.89 -2.81 10.12
CA GLN A 66 29.09 -3.45 11.42
C GLN A 66 28.63 -4.91 11.36
N LEU A 67 29.54 -5.82 11.66
CA LEU A 67 29.34 -7.26 11.64
C LEU A 67 29.62 -7.86 13.01
N GLN A 68 28.73 -8.72 13.49
CA GLN A 68 28.94 -9.55 14.68
C GLN A 68 28.79 -11.02 14.32
N ALA A 69 29.67 -11.88 14.82
CA ALA A 69 29.60 -13.33 14.62
C ALA A 69 30.44 -14.07 15.67
N GLU A 70 30.29 -15.39 15.78
CA GLU A 70 31.15 -16.19 16.67
C GLU A 70 32.57 -16.33 16.13
N THR A 71 32.71 -16.51 14.81
CA THR A 71 34.00 -16.66 14.12
C THR A 71 34.03 -15.82 12.85
N VAL A 72 35.15 -15.13 12.62
CA VAL A 72 35.40 -14.33 11.43
C VAL A 72 36.79 -14.62 10.88
N LEU A 73 36.87 -14.87 9.58
CA LEU A 73 38.09 -14.96 8.80
C LEU A 73 38.18 -13.75 7.88
N TYR A 74 39.29 -13.02 7.94
CA TYR A 74 39.55 -11.89 7.06
C TYR A 74 40.84 -12.12 6.28
N ASN A 75 40.71 -12.28 4.96
CA ASN A 75 41.86 -12.33 4.06
C ASN A 75 42.19 -10.89 3.63
N GLN A 76 43.35 -10.38 4.07
CA GLN A 76 43.76 -9.00 3.81
C GLN A 76 44.13 -8.74 2.35
N GLU A 77 44.63 -9.75 1.63
CA GLU A 77 45.07 -9.61 0.24
C GLU A 77 43.88 -9.56 -0.74
N THR A 78 42.86 -10.39 -0.51
CA THR A 78 41.63 -10.42 -1.31
C THR A 78 40.55 -9.47 -0.79
N GLU A 79 40.72 -8.96 0.43
CA GLU A 79 39.73 -8.17 1.18
C GLU A 79 38.38 -8.89 1.35
N VAL A 80 38.45 -10.20 1.63
CA VAL A 80 37.26 -11.07 1.79
C VAL A 80 37.10 -11.45 3.26
N ILE A 81 35.88 -11.26 3.77
CA ILE A 81 35.42 -11.72 5.07
C ILE A 81 34.59 -12.99 4.89
N THR A 82 34.85 -14.00 5.72
CA THR A 82 33.94 -15.12 5.98
C THR A 82 33.55 -15.11 7.45
N ALA A 83 32.26 -15.05 7.75
CA ALA A 83 31.74 -15.09 9.12
C ALA A 83 30.75 -16.23 9.29
N GLU A 84 30.80 -16.89 10.44
CA GLU A 84 29.99 -18.08 10.74
C GLU A 84 29.37 -17.98 12.14
N GLN A 85 28.18 -18.56 12.26
CA GLN A 85 27.40 -18.72 13.50
C GLN A 85 26.98 -17.39 14.15
N GLY A 86 25.67 -17.16 14.20
CA GLY A 86 25.12 -15.97 14.84
C GLY A 86 25.48 -14.68 14.13
N VAL A 87 25.58 -14.71 12.79
CA VAL A 87 25.93 -13.54 11.99
C VAL A 87 24.85 -12.49 12.12
N LYS A 88 25.23 -11.28 12.57
CA LYS A 88 24.40 -10.09 12.60
C LYS A 88 25.09 -8.98 11.85
N LEU A 89 24.40 -8.42 10.87
CA LEU A 89 24.88 -7.38 10.00
C LEU A 89 23.98 -6.16 10.13
N LYS A 90 24.59 -5.00 10.38
CA LYS A 90 23.90 -3.71 10.34
C LYS A 90 24.35 -2.96 9.09
N THR A 91 23.37 -2.57 8.27
CA THR A 91 23.57 -1.76 7.05
C THR A 91 22.71 -0.51 7.10
N ALA A 92 22.87 0.40 6.13
CA ALA A 92 21.98 1.55 5.95
C ALA A 92 20.51 1.13 5.71
N THR A 93 20.29 -0.02 5.07
CA THR A 93 18.95 -0.54 4.74
C THR A 93 18.25 -1.30 5.87
N GLY A 94 18.98 -1.75 6.90
CA GLY A 94 18.36 -2.45 8.02
C GLY A 94 19.31 -3.31 8.85
N ASN A 95 18.71 -4.13 9.72
CA ASN A 95 19.42 -5.12 10.52
C ASN A 95 19.11 -6.52 9.97
N TRP A 96 20.17 -7.27 9.69
CA TRP A 96 20.09 -8.59 9.06
C TRP A 96 20.80 -9.62 9.92
N GLU A 97 20.28 -10.84 9.89
CA GLU A 97 20.79 -11.98 10.60
C GLU A 97 20.89 -13.18 9.65
N GLY A 98 21.86 -14.06 9.88
CA GLY A 98 22.06 -15.27 9.09
C GLY A 98 22.96 -16.30 9.75
N GLU A 99 23.14 -17.43 9.08
CA GLU A 99 24.00 -18.53 9.54
C GLU A 99 25.46 -18.32 9.14
N SER A 100 25.71 -17.85 7.92
CA SER A 100 27.03 -17.53 7.40
C SER A 100 27.00 -16.35 6.44
N LEU A 101 28.11 -15.59 6.41
CA LEU A 101 28.32 -14.45 5.50
C LEU A 101 29.66 -14.60 4.80
N VAL A 102 29.66 -14.41 3.48
CA VAL A 102 30.87 -14.15 2.69
C VAL A 102 30.74 -12.76 2.09
N TYR A 103 31.70 -11.87 2.35
CA TYR A 103 31.64 -10.47 1.89
C TYR A 103 33.00 -9.99 1.37
N SER A 104 33.00 -9.27 0.26
CA SER A 104 34.19 -8.68 -0.36
C SER A 104 34.13 -7.16 -0.24
N PHE A 105 35.08 -6.54 0.47
CA PHE A 105 35.16 -5.08 0.53
C PHE A 105 35.59 -4.46 -0.80
N ARG A 106 36.34 -5.20 -1.63
CA ARG A 106 36.82 -4.73 -2.93
C ARG A 106 35.68 -4.53 -3.94
N THR A 107 34.70 -5.43 -3.93
CA THR A 107 33.55 -5.40 -4.86
C THR A 107 32.28 -4.87 -4.21
N GLU A 108 32.27 -4.72 -2.88
CA GLU A 108 31.08 -4.41 -2.07
C GLU A 108 29.92 -5.39 -2.29
N GLU A 109 30.28 -6.66 -2.53
CA GLU A 109 29.33 -7.75 -2.74
C GLU A 109 29.48 -8.81 -1.64
N GLY A 110 28.36 -9.40 -1.23
CA GLY A 110 28.38 -10.51 -0.29
C GLY A 110 27.15 -11.39 -0.35
N THR A 111 27.21 -12.54 0.31
CA THR A 111 26.12 -13.52 0.41
C THR A 111 25.92 -13.92 1.85
N LEU A 112 24.71 -13.69 2.37
CA LEU A 112 24.25 -14.10 3.69
C LEU A 112 23.30 -15.30 3.55
N THR A 113 23.54 -16.40 4.24
CA THR A 113 22.67 -17.59 4.25
C THR A 113 21.65 -17.53 5.40
N ALA A 114 20.51 -18.19 5.21
CA ALA A 114 19.40 -18.18 6.16
C ALA A 114 18.96 -16.76 6.55
N PHE A 115 18.89 -15.88 5.54
CA PHE A 115 18.60 -14.45 5.67
C PHE A 115 17.36 -14.19 6.51
N ARG A 116 17.48 -13.36 7.55
CA ARG A 116 16.38 -12.84 8.35
C ARG A 116 16.66 -11.39 8.72
N GLY A 117 15.63 -10.61 9.01
CA GLY A 117 15.84 -9.24 9.47
C GLY A 117 14.58 -8.40 9.42
N ALA A 118 14.75 -7.11 9.65
CA ALA A 118 13.66 -6.15 9.63
C ALA A 118 14.07 -4.86 8.91
N MET A 119 13.11 -4.29 8.17
CA MET A 119 13.22 -2.99 7.51
C MET A 119 11.89 -2.26 7.67
N GLY A 120 11.94 -1.09 8.32
CA GLY A 120 10.75 -0.39 8.79
C GLY A 120 9.90 -1.27 9.69
N SER A 121 8.60 -1.29 9.43
CA SER A 121 7.59 -2.09 10.15
C SER A 121 7.40 -3.53 9.65
N ALA A 122 8.29 -4.04 8.78
CA ALA A 122 8.18 -5.39 8.21
C ALA A 122 9.41 -6.27 8.52
N PHE A 123 9.13 -7.55 8.73
CA PHE A 123 10.10 -8.62 8.93
C PHE A 123 10.28 -9.43 7.65
N TYR A 124 11.51 -9.79 7.36
CA TYR A 124 11.91 -10.51 6.15
C TYR A 124 12.63 -11.80 6.53
N THR A 125 12.41 -12.83 5.72
CA THR A 125 13.10 -14.11 5.80
C THR A 125 13.42 -14.57 4.38
N GLY A 126 14.48 -15.34 4.19
CA GLY A 126 14.89 -15.85 2.88
C GLY A 126 15.92 -16.94 3.00
N GLN A 127 16.20 -17.62 1.88
CA GLN A 127 17.24 -18.65 1.82
C GLN A 127 18.62 -18.01 1.76
N THR A 128 18.77 -17.04 0.86
CA THR A 128 20.01 -16.28 0.65
C THR A 128 19.70 -14.80 0.47
N GLY A 129 20.56 -13.94 1.00
CA GLY A 129 20.58 -12.50 0.76
C GLY A 129 21.89 -12.10 0.09
N GLU A 130 21.83 -11.67 -1.16
CA GLU A 130 22.96 -11.11 -1.90
C GLU A 130 23.03 -9.61 -1.61
N LEU A 131 24.11 -9.17 -0.96
CA LEU A 131 24.42 -7.78 -0.66
C LEU A 131 25.18 -7.18 -1.86
N ARG A 132 24.80 -6.00 -2.33
CA ARG A 132 25.50 -5.24 -3.39
C ARG A 132 25.39 -3.75 -3.09
N GLY A 133 26.40 -3.18 -2.43
CA GLY A 133 26.31 -1.83 -1.89
C GLY A 133 25.09 -1.67 -0.98
N GLU A 134 24.17 -0.76 -1.33
CA GLU A 134 22.93 -0.52 -0.59
C GLU A 134 21.77 -1.46 -0.98
N GLU A 135 21.94 -2.26 -2.03
CA GLU A 135 20.93 -3.20 -2.49
C GLU A 135 21.08 -4.57 -1.83
N ILE A 136 19.96 -5.16 -1.41
CA ILE A 136 19.89 -6.54 -0.95
C ILE A 136 18.90 -7.32 -1.81
N ARG A 137 19.38 -8.38 -2.46
CA ARG A 137 18.52 -9.33 -3.20
C ARG A 137 18.31 -10.58 -2.38
N VAL A 138 17.08 -10.83 -1.99
CA VAL A 138 16.69 -11.99 -1.20
C VAL A 138 16.03 -13.04 -2.10
N GLN A 139 16.57 -14.26 -2.08
CA GLN A 139 15.98 -15.41 -2.78
C GLN A 139 15.10 -16.23 -1.85
N GLY A 140 13.97 -16.74 -2.38
CA GLY A 140 13.00 -17.53 -1.60
C GLY A 140 12.40 -16.72 -0.45
N ALA A 141 12.22 -15.42 -0.66
CA ALA A 141 11.88 -14.49 0.38
C ALA A 141 10.44 -14.65 0.90
N SER A 142 10.24 -14.40 2.18
CA SER A 142 8.93 -14.15 2.76
C SER A 142 8.99 -12.92 3.66
N PHE A 143 7.95 -12.10 3.60
CA PHE A 143 7.83 -10.92 4.45
C PHE A 143 6.46 -10.81 5.11
N THR A 144 6.42 -10.17 6.28
CA THR A 144 5.23 -9.96 7.08
C THR A 144 5.42 -8.79 8.04
N ARG A 145 4.35 -8.10 8.43
CA ARG A 145 4.34 -7.16 9.58
C ARG A 145 3.91 -7.83 10.89
N CYS A 146 3.59 -9.12 10.87
CA CYS A 146 3.23 -9.88 12.05
C CYS A 146 4.50 -10.38 12.75
N GLU A 147 4.70 -9.93 13.99
CA GLU A 147 5.86 -10.28 14.84
C GLU A 147 5.82 -11.72 15.37
N LEU A 148 4.72 -12.46 15.16
CA LEU A 148 4.60 -13.82 15.66
C LEU A 148 5.55 -14.77 14.92
N THR A 149 6.14 -15.71 15.65
CA THR A 149 6.98 -16.80 15.10
C THR A 149 6.27 -17.59 13.99
N SER A 150 4.95 -17.73 14.10
CA SER A 150 4.08 -18.23 13.04
C SER A 150 3.15 -17.10 12.57
N PRO A 151 3.57 -16.29 11.57
CA PRO A 151 2.81 -15.15 11.10
C PRO A 151 1.41 -15.57 10.68
N CYS A 152 0.40 -14.80 11.11
CA CYS A 152 -0.97 -15.02 10.65
C CYS A 152 -1.09 -14.83 9.14
N VAL A 153 -0.37 -13.85 8.61
CA VAL A 153 -0.32 -13.49 7.20
C VAL A 153 1.12 -13.26 6.81
N LYS A 154 1.53 -13.74 5.63
CA LYS A 154 2.84 -13.45 5.06
C LYS A 154 2.74 -13.43 3.55
N ILE A 155 3.60 -12.70 2.88
CA ILE A 155 3.76 -12.76 1.43
C ILE A 155 5.03 -13.57 1.16
N LYS A 156 4.96 -14.50 0.21
CA LYS A 156 6.12 -15.25 -0.28
C LYS A 156 6.40 -14.88 -1.73
N ALA A 157 7.67 -14.71 -2.07
CA ALA A 157 8.11 -14.39 -3.41
C ALA A 157 9.43 -15.09 -3.73
N GLY A 158 9.65 -15.42 -5.00
CA GLY A 158 10.90 -16.04 -5.43
C GLY A 158 12.09 -15.11 -5.28
N ARG A 159 11.89 -13.81 -5.56
CA ARG A 159 12.92 -12.77 -5.48
C ARG A 159 12.34 -11.48 -4.92
N VAL A 160 13.04 -10.91 -3.94
CA VAL A 160 12.76 -9.60 -3.38
C VAL A 160 14.02 -8.77 -3.45
N ARG A 161 13.89 -7.51 -3.83
CA ARG A 161 14.97 -6.54 -3.88
C ARG A 161 14.64 -5.43 -2.88
N LEU A 162 15.54 -5.22 -1.92
CA LEU A 162 15.47 -4.18 -0.91
C LEU A 162 16.47 -3.10 -1.30
N VAL A 163 16.01 -1.86 -1.50
CA VAL A 163 16.83 -0.72 -1.88
C VAL A 163 16.36 0.46 -1.05
N GLU A 164 17.25 1.05 -0.26
CA GLU A 164 16.94 2.15 0.67
C GLU A 164 15.73 1.80 1.57
N ASP A 165 14.60 2.49 1.40
CA ASP A 165 13.34 2.29 2.12
C ASP A 165 12.27 1.53 1.32
N ARG A 166 12.63 0.99 0.14
CA ARG A 166 11.71 0.36 -0.80
C ARG A 166 11.94 -1.15 -0.93
N VAL A 167 10.81 -1.86 -1.00
CA VAL A 167 10.74 -3.28 -1.31
C VAL A 167 10.21 -3.43 -2.72
N GLN A 168 10.94 -4.14 -3.58
CA GLN A 168 10.50 -4.53 -4.91
C GLN A 168 10.37 -6.04 -4.96
N VAL A 169 9.18 -6.53 -5.33
CA VAL A 169 8.89 -7.95 -5.41
C VAL A 169 8.50 -8.26 -6.85
N SER A 170 9.08 -9.31 -7.43
CA SER A 170 8.82 -9.70 -8.83
C SER A 170 7.47 -10.41 -9.03
N GLY A 171 6.56 -10.30 -8.07
CA GLY A 171 5.36 -11.12 -7.95
C GLY A 171 5.50 -12.14 -6.82
N GLY A 172 4.37 -12.49 -6.21
CA GLY A 172 4.36 -13.33 -5.04
C GLY A 172 2.99 -13.93 -4.77
N TRP A 173 2.87 -14.52 -3.59
CA TRP A 173 1.64 -15.11 -3.10
C TRP A 173 1.40 -14.64 -1.68
N LEU A 174 0.18 -14.20 -1.41
CA LEU A 174 -0.32 -14.00 -0.07
C LEU A 174 -0.61 -15.37 0.54
N TYR A 175 -0.11 -15.59 1.76
CA TYR A 175 -0.34 -16.78 2.55
C TYR A 175 -1.09 -16.43 3.83
N LEU A 176 -2.11 -17.22 4.15
CA LEU A 176 -2.70 -17.27 5.49
C LEU A 176 -2.13 -18.47 6.21
N LYS A 177 -1.35 -18.20 7.26
CA LYS A 177 -0.47 -19.19 7.89
C LYS A 177 0.41 -19.86 6.83
N ASN A 178 0.04 -21.05 6.38
CA ASN A 178 0.77 -21.83 5.38
C ASN A 178 -0.03 -22.13 4.11
N PHE A 179 -1.24 -21.58 3.97
CA PHE A 179 -2.09 -21.75 2.78
C PHE A 179 -1.96 -20.55 1.84
N PRO A 180 -1.55 -20.76 0.58
CA PRO A 180 -1.55 -19.69 -0.43
C PRO A 180 -3.01 -19.32 -0.77
N VAL A 181 -3.34 -18.04 -0.76
CA VAL A 181 -4.71 -17.55 -0.98
C VAL A 181 -4.87 -16.63 -2.17
N LEU A 182 -3.90 -15.75 -2.43
CA LEU A 182 -4.03 -14.72 -3.46
C LEU A 182 -2.68 -14.53 -4.18
N PRO A 183 -2.60 -14.76 -5.50
CA PRO A 183 -1.43 -14.36 -6.26
C PRO A 183 -1.35 -12.83 -6.31
N LEU A 184 -0.15 -12.30 -6.15
CA LEU A 184 0.12 -10.87 -6.18
C LEU A 184 1.00 -10.55 -7.39
N PRO A 185 0.68 -9.49 -8.16
CA PRO A 185 1.52 -9.04 -9.26
C PRO A 185 2.86 -8.50 -8.72
N PRO A 186 3.83 -8.19 -9.61
CA PRO A 186 4.99 -7.40 -9.22
C PRO A 186 4.56 -6.11 -8.55
N LEU A 187 5.25 -5.76 -7.46
CA LEU A 187 4.84 -4.69 -6.56
C LEU A 187 6.09 -4.01 -5.99
N ALA A 188 6.03 -2.68 -5.90
CA ALA A 188 7.04 -1.86 -5.26
C ALA A 188 6.34 -1.01 -4.18
N PHE A 189 6.85 -1.07 -2.95
CA PHE A 189 6.22 -0.37 -1.82
C PHE A 189 7.23 0.02 -0.75
N ARG A 190 6.83 0.96 0.10
CA ARG A 190 7.51 1.30 1.34
C ARG A 190 6.82 0.60 2.51
N PRO A 191 7.51 -0.19 3.34
CA PRO A 191 6.88 -0.97 4.41
C PRO A 191 5.94 -0.14 5.30
N ASP A 192 6.35 1.09 5.62
CA ASP A 192 5.63 1.98 6.53
C ASP A 192 4.43 2.70 5.89
N GLN A 193 4.39 2.78 4.55
CA GLN A 193 3.25 3.34 3.80
C GLN A 193 2.28 2.25 3.34
N PHE A 194 2.62 0.99 3.61
CA PHE A 194 1.92 -0.20 3.16
C PHE A 194 1.02 -0.72 4.29
N GLU A 195 0.02 0.08 4.64
CA GLU A 195 -1.02 -0.31 5.62
C GLU A 195 -2.23 -0.92 4.90
N ASN A 196 -2.81 -1.95 5.52
CA ASN A 196 -4.07 -2.55 5.06
C ASN A 196 -4.04 -3.03 3.59
N TRP A 197 -2.90 -3.57 3.14
CA TRP A 197 -2.70 -4.10 1.80
C TRP A 197 -1.93 -5.43 1.82
N PRO A 198 -2.31 -6.45 1.04
CA PRO A 198 -3.54 -6.54 0.25
C PRO A 198 -4.74 -6.75 1.19
N GLN A 199 -5.94 -6.38 0.75
CA GLN A 199 -7.16 -6.66 1.50
C GLN A 199 -7.77 -7.95 1.00
N LEU A 200 -8.09 -8.85 1.93
CA LEU A 200 -8.98 -9.97 1.68
C LEU A 200 -10.10 -9.90 2.69
N GLU A 201 -11.29 -10.17 2.20
CA GLU A 201 -12.51 -10.28 2.97
C GLU A 201 -13.10 -11.66 2.67
N ILE A 202 -13.31 -12.45 3.71
CA ILE A 202 -13.99 -13.73 3.63
C ILE A 202 -15.28 -13.58 4.42
N GLY A 203 -16.41 -13.94 3.84
CA GLY A 203 -17.69 -13.71 4.51
C GLY A 203 -18.80 -14.64 4.10
N VAL A 204 -19.91 -14.54 4.82
CA VAL A 204 -21.16 -15.23 4.53
C VAL A 204 -22.30 -14.21 4.64
N ASN A 205 -23.15 -14.13 3.63
CA ASN A 205 -24.40 -13.38 3.70
C ASN A 205 -25.47 -13.99 2.76
N SER A 206 -26.69 -13.47 2.81
CA SER A 206 -27.82 -13.97 2.02
C SER A 206 -27.65 -13.80 0.50
N THR A 207 -26.97 -12.74 0.07
CA THR A 207 -26.84 -12.39 -1.36
C THR A 207 -25.69 -13.12 -2.06
N ARG A 208 -24.54 -13.25 -1.39
CA ARG A 208 -23.30 -13.83 -1.94
C ARG A 208 -23.09 -15.29 -1.54
N GLY A 209 -23.79 -15.77 -0.50
CA GLY A 209 -23.49 -17.04 0.14
C GLY A 209 -22.15 -16.97 0.86
N PHE A 210 -21.38 -18.06 0.90
CA PHE A 210 -19.97 -17.99 1.30
C PHE A 210 -19.17 -17.33 0.18
N TYR A 211 -18.37 -16.32 0.49
CA TYR A 211 -17.62 -15.56 -0.50
C TYR A 211 -16.22 -15.20 -0.05
N VAL A 212 -15.36 -14.96 -1.03
CA VAL A 212 -14.03 -14.37 -0.87
C VAL A 212 -13.93 -13.19 -1.82
N LEU A 213 -13.40 -12.06 -1.32
CA LEU A 213 -13.19 -10.83 -2.08
C LEU A 213 -11.79 -10.29 -1.77
N GLY A 214 -10.96 -10.19 -2.80
CA GLY A 214 -9.65 -9.55 -2.73
C GLY A 214 -9.72 -8.12 -3.26
N ARG A 215 -9.01 -7.19 -2.61
CA ARG A 215 -8.79 -5.82 -3.09
C ARG A 215 -7.30 -5.47 -3.04
N LEU A 216 -6.82 -4.86 -4.12
CA LEU A 216 -5.44 -4.48 -4.33
C LEU A 216 -5.38 -3.04 -4.80
N THR A 217 -4.52 -2.22 -4.19
CA THR A 217 -4.19 -0.88 -4.67
C THR A 217 -2.74 -0.85 -5.16
N HIS A 218 -2.48 -0.34 -6.35
CA HIS A 218 -1.15 -0.25 -6.94
C HIS A 218 -0.84 1.21 -7.24
N GLN A 219 0.12 1.78 -6.52
CA GLN A 219 0.64 3.11 -6.79
C GLN A 219 1.57 3.06 -8.00
N VAL A 220 1.15 3.69 -9.10
CA VAL A 220 1.94 3.74 -10.34
C VAL A 220 3.00 4.85 -10.24
N ASN A 221 2.63 5.98 -9.65
CA ASN A 221 3.49 7.11 -9.34
C ASN A 221 2.88 7.94 -8.20
N GLU A 222 3.46 9.10 -7.87
CA GLU A 222 2.98 9.95 -6.76
C GLU A 222 1.56 10.53 -6.97
N GLN A 223 1.01 10.49 -8.19
CA GLN A 223 -0.28 11.08 -8.55
C GLN A 223 -1.36 10.05 -8.88
N VAL A 224 -0.98 8.81 -9.19
CA VAL A 224 -1.88 7.80 -9.76
C VAL A 224 -1.83 6.50 -8.95
N ASP A 225 -3.00 6.16 -8.39
CA ASP A 225 -3.26 4.88 -7.76
C ASP A 225 -4.29 4.10 -8.58
N LEU A 226 -3.99 2.83 -8.87
CA LEU A 226 -4.91 1.90 -9.49
C LEU A 226 -5.51 0.98 -8.44
N ASN A 227 -6.81 0.72 -8.51
CA ASN A 227 -7.51 -0.17 -7.61
C ASN A 227 -8.09 -1.34 -8.38
N TYR A 228 -7.86 -2.55 -7.89
CA TYR A 228 -8.38 -3.77 -8.47
C TYR A 228 -9.08 -4.56 -7.38
N SER A 229 -10.26 -5.10 -7.68
CA SER A 229 -10.87 -6.09 -6.81
C SER A 229 -11.50 -7.21 -7.60
N GLY A 230 -11.56 -8.37 -6.95
CA GLY A 230 -12.07 -9.60 -7.53
C GLY A 230 -12.67 -10.47 -6.45
N GLY A 231 -13.86 -11.00 -6.68
CA GLY A 231 -14.53 -11.85 -5.71
C GLY A 231 -15.41 -12.90 -6.36
N VAL A 232 -15.62 -13.98 -5.62
CA VAL A 232 -16.51 -15.09 -5.99
C VAL A 232 -17.26 -15.57 -4.76
N GLY A 233 -18.48 -16.06 -4.97
CA GLY A 233 -19.36 -16.55 -3.91
C GLY A 233 -20.24 -17.71 -4.34
N THR A 234 -20.71 -18.50 -3.38
CA THR A 234 -21.45 -19.74 -3.63
C THR A 234 -22.84 -19.51 -4.26
N ASN A 235 -23.43 -18.33 -4.07
CA ASN A 235 -24.75 -18.01 -4.61
C ASN A 235 -24.69 -17.48 -6.06
N ARG A 236 -23.77 -18.02 -6.88
CA ARG A 236 -23.47 -17.55 -8.25
C ARG A 236 -23.06 -16.08 -8.31
N TRP A 237 -22.55 -15.53 -7.21
CA TRP A 237 -22.04 -14.18 -7.16
C TRP A 237 -20.59 -14.15 -7.60
N TRP A 238 -20.24 -13.15 -8.38
CA TRP A 238 -18.87 -12.82 -8.72
C TRP A 238 -18.75 -11.31 -8.91
N ASN A 239 -17.54 -10.81 -8.76
CA ASN A 239 -17.23 -9.39 -8.90
C ASN A 239 -15.85 -9.23 -9.51
N VAL A 240 -15.74 -8.33 -10.47
CA VAL A 240 -14.46 -7.79 -10.95
C VAL A 240 -14.58 -6.29 -10.99
N GLN A 241 -13.64 -5.58 -10.39
CA GLN A 241 -13.62 -4.12 -10.41
C GLN A 241 -12.22 -3.61 -10.71
N GLY A 242 -12.17 -2.59 -11.55
CA GLY A 242 -10.99 -1.77 -11.81
C GLY A 242 -11.30 -0.32 -11.50
N GLY A 243 -10.34 0.41 -10.96
CA GLY A 243 -10.50 1.82 -10.65
C GLY A 243 -9.18 2.57 -10.69
N ILE A 244 -9.30 3.88 -10.76
CA ILE A 244 -8.19 4.83 -10.76
C ILE A 244 -8.53 5.96 -9.81
N ARG A 245 -7.55 6.35 -9.02
CA ARG A 245 -7.51 7.63 -8.34
C ARG A 245 -6.34 8.41 -8.93
N TRP A 246 -6.64 9.63 -9.37
CA TRP A 246 -5.67 10.51 -10.01
C TRP A 246 -5.73 11.90 -9.37
N ASP A 247 -4.65 12.28 -8.69
CA ASP A 247 -4.39 13.64 -8.23
C ASP A 247 -3.95 14.50 -9.43
N LEU A 248 -4.92 15.06 -10.16
CA LEU A 248 -4.73 15.84 -11.39
C LEU A 248 -3.91 17.11 -11.15
N LEU A 249 -4.23 17.82 -10.06
CA LEU A 249 -3.58 19.04 -9.59
C LEU A 249 -3.66 19.05 -8.05
N PRO A 250 -2.85 19.87 -7.35
CA PRO A 250 -2.98 20.03 -5.90
C PRO A 250 -4.43 20.33 -5.49
N GLY A 251 -5.02 19.41 -4.73
CA GLY A 251 -6.42 19.52 -4.26
C GLY A 251 -7.49 19.07 -5.25
N LEU A 252 -7.17 18.79 -6.52
CA LEU A 252 -8.11 18.29 -7.53
C LEU A 252 -7.89 16.78 -7.78
N VAL A 253 -8.83 15.98 -7.31
CA VAL A 253 -8.74 14.50 -7.35
C VAL A 253 -9.85 13.94 -8.23
N PHE A 254 -9.47 13.21 -9.26
CA PHE A 254 -10.36 12.39 -10.06
C PHE A 254 -10.38 10.96 -9.53
N ASN A 255 -11.56 10.38 -9.38
CA ASN A 255 -11.72 8.97 -9.04
C ASN A 255 -12.66 8.35 -10.06
N SER A 256 -12.30 7.20 -10.63
CA SER A 256 -13.18 6.42 -11.48
C SER A 256 -13.10 4.95 -11.10
N THR A 257 -14.23 4.26 -11.14
CA THR A 257 -14.34 2.83 -10.86
C THR A 257 -15.31 2.21 -11.85
N LEU A 258 -14.96 1.03 -12.33
CA LEU A 258 -15.79 0.19 -13.17
C LEU A 258 -15.90 -1.16 -12.48
N THR A 259 -17.12 -1.58 -12.21
CA THR A 259 -17.43 -2.83 -11.50
C THR A 259 -18.31 -3.69 -12.39
N TRP A 260 -17.92 -4.93 -12.57
CA TRP A 260 -18.68 -5.95 -13.27
C TRP A 260 -19.10 -7.03 -12.26
N GLU A 261 -20.40 -7.13 -12.06
CA GLU A 261 -21.05 -8.23 -11.33
C GLU A 261 -22.15 -8.79 -12.25
N ASP A 262 -23.42 -8.62 -11.88
CA ASP A 262 -24.56 -8.98 -12.72
C ASP A 262 -24.63 -8.13 -14.01
N TYR A 263 -24.18 -6.88 -13.92
CA TYR A 263 -24.07 -5.94 -15.02
C TYR A 263 -22.92 -4.97 -14.74
N LEU A 264 -22.55 -4.17 -15.75
CA LEU A 264 -21.47 -3.20 -15.63
C LEU A 264 -21.98 -1.96 -14.88
N ARG A 265 -21.22 -1.50 -13.89
CA ARG A 265 -21.49 -0.29 -13.09
C ARG A 265 -20.28 0.61 -13.08
N GLY A 266 -20.46 1.86 -13.45
CA GLY A 266 -19.41 2.86 -13.53
C GLY A 266 -19.69 3.99 -12.56
N ASN A 267 -18.68 4.40 -11.80
CA ASN A 267 -18.73 5.60 -11.00
C ASN A 267 -17.52 6.46 -11.34
N ALA A 268 -17.73 7.74 -11.62
CA ALA A 268 -16.68 8.73 -11.77
C ALA A 268 -16.97 9.91 -10.84
N SER A 269 -15.95 10.51 -10.25
CA SER A 269 -16.10 11.72 -9.45
C SER A 269 -14.89 12.62 -9.57
N LEU A 270 -15.12 13.92 -9.51
CA LEU A 270 -14.11 14.95 -9.46
C LEU A 270 -14.31 15.74 -8.16
N THR A 271 -13.29 15.77 -7.31
CA THR A 271 -13.31 16.45 -6.02
C THR A 271 -12.25 17.54 -6.01
N TYR A 272 -12.67 18.79 -5.76
CA TYR A 272 -11.78 19.94 -5.62
C TYR A 272 -11.79 20.44 -4.17
N LYS A 273 -10.67 20.29 -3.49
CA LYS A 273 -10.43 20.74 -2.10
C LYS A 273 -9.96 22.19 -2.12
N TRP A 274 -10.91 23.11 -2.12
CA TRP A 274 -10.66 24.56 -2.07
C TRP A 274 -10.89 25.08 -0.66
N ALA A 275 -9.88 24.92 0.20
CA ALA A 275 -10.01 25.16 1.64
C ALA A 275 -10.66 26.52 1.96
N PRO A 276 -11.65 26.57 2.88
CA PRO A 276 -12.15 25.48 3.72
C PRO A 276 -13.25 24.61 3.07
N LEU A 277 -13.59 24.88 1.82
CA LEU A 277 -14.67 24.20 1.09
C LEU A 277 -14.15 22.99 0.29
N GLN A 278 -15.06 22.09 0.01
CA GLN A 278 -14.86 20.97 -0.90
C GLN A 278 -16.01 20.94 -1.91
N PHE A 279 -15.66 20.97 -3.18
CA PHE A 279 -16.59 20.75 -4.28
C PHE A 279 -16.46 19.32 -4.75
N ARG A 280 -17.57 18.65 -5.02
CA ARG A 280 -17.58 17.31 -5.58
C ARG A 280 -18.67 17.21 -6.63
N THR A 281 -18.30 16.71 -7.80
CA THR A 281 -19.25 16.22 -8.80
C THR A 281 -19.03 14.73 -8.98
N ALA A 282 -20.10 13.97 -9.11
CA ALA A 282 -20.03 12.54 -9.35
C ALA A 282 -21.10 12.08 -10.34
N VAL A 283 -20.77 11.04 -11.08
CA VAL A 283 -21.66 10.36 -12.02
C VAL A 283 -21.57 8.87 -11.74
N GLN A 284 -22.73 8.25 -11.59
CA GLN A 284 -22.92 6.81 -11.53
C GLN A 284 -23.78 6.37 -12.71
N HIS A 285 -23.41 5.26 -13.33
CA HIS A 285 -24.18 4.65 -14.39
C HIS A 285 -24.17 3.13 -14.25
N ASN A 286 -25.33 2.52 -14.45
CA ASN A 286 -25.59 1.10 -14.38
C ASN A 286 -26.01 0.63 -15.78
N TRP A 287 -25.13 -0.08 -16.49
CA TRP A 287 -25.40 -0.65 -17.81
C TRP A 287 -26.03 -2.04 -17.68
N ALA A 288 -27.25 -2.09 -17.16
CA ALA A 288 -28.10 -3.29 -17.17
C ALA A 288 -29.01 -3.29 -18.41
N ASP A 289 -29.86 -4.32 -18.57
CA ASP A 289 -30.91 -4.37 -19.61
C ASP A 289 -31.82 -3.13 -19.56
N LEU A 290 -32.03 -2.61 -18.36
CA LEU A 290 -32.70 -1.34 -18.10
C LEU A 290 -31.69 -0.41 -17.39
N PRO A 291 -31.06 0.51 -18.14
CA PRO A 291 -30.10 1.46 -17.60
C PRO A 291 -30.64 2.30 -16.46
N SER A 292 -29.77 2.63 -15.52
CA SER A 292 -30.06 3.61 -14.49
C SER A 292 -28.81 4.41 -14.14
N GLY A 293 -28.97 5.56 -13.53
CA GLY A 293 -27.82 6.37 -13.16
C GLY A 293 -28.16 7.53 -12.25
N GLU A 294 -27.10 8.16 -11.77
CA GLU A 294 -27.18 9.30 -10.88
C GLU A 294 -26.07 10.29 -11.23
N HIS A 295 -26.40 11.58 -11.24
CA HIS A 295 -25.46 12.69 -11.31
C HIS A 295 -25.62 13.52 -10.04
N SER A 296 -24.52 13.82 -9.36
CA SER A 296 -24.56 14.62 -8.14
C SER A 296 -23.54 15.73 -8.17
N PHE A 297 -23.90 16.85 -7.55
CA PHE A 297 -23.03 17.97 -7.27
C PHE A 297 -23.22 18.36 -5.80
N SER A 298 -22.13 18.51 -5.06
CA SER A 298 -22.16 18.90 -3.66
C SER A 298 -21.07 19.90 -3.32
N VAL A 299 -21.40 20.85 -2.46
CA VAL A 299 -20.45 21.78 -1.83
C VAL A 299 -20.54 21.60 -0.34
N MET A 300 -19.43 21.23 0.30
CA MET A 300 -19.35 20.99 1.73
C MET A 300 -18.28 21.85 2.37
N GLY A 301 -18.53 22.36 3.58
CA GLY A 301 -17.55 23.10 4.37
C GLY A 301 -17.84 23.01 5.87
N PRO A 302 -16.87 23.38 6.72
CA PRO A 302 -17.08 23.44 8.16
C PRO A 302 -18.04 24.58 8.50
N LEU A 303 -19.08 24.27 9.28
CA LEU A 303 -19.95 25.27 9.92
C LEU A 303 -19.46 25.59 11.34
N SER A 304 -18.88 24.61 12.03
CA SER A 304 -18.24 24.77 13.34
C SER A 304 -17.09 23.78 13.49
N LYS A 305 -16.37 23.82 14.62
CA LYS A 305 -15.33 22.82 14.95
C LYS A 305 -15.86 21.37 15.00
N LYS A 306 -17.18 21.17 15.16
CA LYS A 306 -17.80 19.85 15.29
C LYS A 306 -18.81 19.53 14.18
N SER A 307 -19.02 20.41 13.21
CA SER A 307 -20.07 20.25 12.22
C SER A 307 -19.72 20.79 10.84
N ASN A 308 -20.22 20.11 9.81
CA ASN A 308 -20.13 20.51 8.41
C ASN A 308 -21.53 20.79 7.86
N LEU A 309 -21.61 21.80 7.01
CA LEU A 309 -22.79 22.08 6.19
C LEU A 309 -22.48 21.65 4.75
N GLU A 310 -23.41 20.92 4.15
CA GLU A 310 -23.35 20.44 2.78
C GLU A 310 -24.59 20.91 2.03
N PHE A 311 -24.39 21.56 0.89
CA PHE A 311 -25.40 21.68 -0.15
C PHE A 311 -25.19 20.55 -1.15
N SER A 312 -26.27 19.91 -1.58
CA SER A 312 -26.20 18.86 -2.59
C SER A 312 -27.38 18.93 -3.55
N TYR A 313 -27.09 18.69 -4.83
CA TYR A 313 -28.04 18.43 -5.90
C TYR A 313 -27.75 17.05 -6.48
N THR A 314 -28.78 16.24 -6.62
CA THR A 314 -28.71 14.90 -7.19
C THR A 314 -29.81 14.74 -8.23
N SER A 315 -29.46 14.26 -9.42
CA SER A 315 -30.39 13.90 -10.48
C SER A 315 -30.22 12.41 -10.80
N SER A 316 -31.29 11.65 -10.76
CA SER A 316 -31.30 10.22 -11.00
C SER A 316 -32.28 9.86 -12.11
N PHE A 317 -31.95 8.82 -12.86
CA PHE A 317 -32.83 8.27 -13.88
C PHE A 317 -32.84 6.73 -13.81
N ASN A 318 -33.95 6.15 -14.23
CA ASN A 318 -34.15 4.71 -14.29
C ASN A 318 -35.02 4.37 -15.50
N GLU A 319 -34.45 3.67 -16.48
CA GLU A 319 -35.20 3.18 -17.62
C GLU A 319 -36.16 2.06 -17.18
N LYS A 320 -37.39 2.11 -17.68
CA LYS A 320 -38.37 1.04 -17.53
C LYS A 320 -38.91 0.63 -18.89
N LYS A 321 -39.53 -0.55 -18.95
CA LYS A 321 -40.22 -1.05 -20.15
C LYS A 321 -41.30 -0.08 -20.69
N GLN A 322 -41.82 0.83 -19.86
CA GLN A 322 -42.86 1.79 -20.21
C GLN A 322 -42.35 3.24 -20.30
N GLY A 323 -41.02 3.45 -20.35
CA GLY A 323 -40.39 4.77 -20.43
C GLY A 323 -39.39 5.03 -19.31
N GLU A 324 -38.63 6.12 -19.44
CA GLU A 324 -37.64 6.54 -18.46
C GLU A 324 -38.29 7.33 -17.32
N GLN A 325 -37.92 7.00 -16.08
CA GLN A 325 -38.28 7.77 -14.90
C GLN A 325 -37.10 8.62 -14.45
N ARG A 326 -37.37 9.84 -14.01
CA ARG A 326 -36.38 10.81 -13.53
C ARG A 326 -36.74 11.36 -12.17
N ARG A 327 -35.73 11.78 -11.44
CA ARG A 327 -35.89 12.52 -10.18
C ARG A 327 -34.74 13.45 -9.93
N ALA A 328 -35.04 14.64 -9.44
CA ALA A 328 -34.07 15.54 -8.84
C ALA A 328 -34.34 15.66 -7.33
N ASP A 329 -33.27 15.70 -6.55
CA ASP A 329 -33.27 16.01 -5.13
C ASP A 329 -32.26 17.12 -4.88
N TYR A 330 -32.64 18.15 -4.14
CA TYR A 330 -31.72 19.20 -3.72
C TYR A 330 -32.00 19.65 -2.31
N GLY A 331 -30.97 20.02 -1.58
CA GLY A 331 -31.15 20.38 -0.18
C GLY A 331 -29.86 20.73 0.54
N LEU A 332 -30.05 20.97 1.83
CA LEU A 332 -28.99 21.26 2.78
C LEU A 332 -28.94 20.16 3.82
N ARG A 333 -27.72 19.75 4.19
CA ARG A 333 -27.47 18.77 5.24
C ARG A 333 -26.44 19.30 6.21
N LEU A 334 -26.81 19.32 7.48
CA LEU A 334 -25.89 19.53 8.59
C LEU A 334 -25.45 18.16 9.11
N THR A 335 -24.14 17.92 9.19
CA THR A 335 -23.56 16.75 9.84
C THR A 335 -22.63 17.16 10.96
N GLY A 336 -22.56 16.39 12.03
CA GLY A 336 -21.69 16.74 13.15
C GLY A 336 -21.44 15.62 14.15
N ARG A 337 -20.33 15.76 14.85
CA ARG A 337 -19.87 14.86 15.92
C ARG A 337 -20.24 15.45 17.29
N TRP A 338 -21.54 15.60 17.52
CA TRP A 338 -22.06 16.18 18.76
C TRP A 338 -22.04 15.18 19.92
N LEU A 339 -22.07 13.88 19.62
CA LEU A 339 -22.00 12.80 20.60
C LEU A 339 -20.68 12.02 20.45
N PRO A 340 -20.00 11.66 21.55
CA PRO A 340 -18.78 10.85 21.49
C PRO A 340 -19.01 9.52 20.76
N GLY A 341 -18.17 9.21 19.77
CA GLY A 341 -18.28 7.96 18.99
C GLY A 341 -19.34 7.97 17.90
N PHE A 342 -20.10 9.08 17.74
CA PHE A 342 -21.17 9.17 16.74
C PHE A 342 -21.06 10.42 15.86
N THR A 343 -21.46 10.26 14.60
CA THR A 343 -21.74 11.33 13.65
C THR A 343 -23.24 11.31 13.36
N LEU A 344 -23.91 12.40 13.66
CA LEU A 344 -25.32 12.60 13.36
C LEU A 344 -25.47 13.57 12.20
N GLY A 345 -26.58 13.50 11.50
CA GLY A 345 -26.91 14.46 10.47
C GLY A 345 -28.40 14.68 10.34
N ALA A 346 -28.76 15.90 10.00
CA ALA A 346 -30.11 16.33 9.69
C ALA A 346 -30.06 17.22 8.45
N GLY A 347 -30.98 17.03 7.52
CA GLY A 347 -31.04 17.85 6.32
C GLY A 347 -32.47 18.03 5.84
N LEU A 348 -32.69 19.16 5.16
CA LEU A 348 -33.96 19.51 4.53
C LEU A 348 -33.76 19.44 3.02
N PHE A 349 -34.57 18.61 2.37
CA PHE A 349 -34.47 18.32 0.95
C PHE A 349 -35.82 18.55 0.28
N TYR A 350 -35.76 18.98 -0.98
CA TYR A 350 -36.89 19.00 -1.88
C TYR A 350 -36.63 18.00 -3.00
N GLY A 351 -37.55 17.06 -3.16
CA GLY A 351 -37.49 16.05 -4.21
C GLY A 351 -38.60 16.23 -5.23
N GLU A 352 -38.30 16.02 -6.51
CA GLU A 352 -39.29 16.07 -7.59
C GLU A 352 -38.98 15.03 -8.66
N GLY A 353 -40.02 14.43 -9.24
CA GLY A 353 -39.86 13.38 -10.23
C GLY A 353 -40.96 12.33 -10.15
N ASP A 354 -40.83 11.32 -11.01
CA ASP A 354 -41.79 10.23 -11.17
C ASP A 354 -41.27 8.86 -10.67
N LEU A 355 -40.03 8.84 -10.15
CA LEU A 355 -39.50 7.73 -9.36
C LEU A 355 -40.31 7.61 -8.05
N LYS A 356 -41.03 6.49 -7.88
CA LYS A 356 -41.92 6.23 -6.73
C LYS A 356 -41.34 5.35 -5.62
N SER A 357 -40.27 4.60 -5.90
CA SER A 357 -39.67 3.68 -4.92
C SER A 357 -38.62 4.41 -4.10
N ASN A 358 -38.68 4.26 -2.77
CA ASN A 358 -37.72 4.82 -1.81
C ASN A 358 -37.45 6.33 -2.01
N SER A 359 -38.48 7.08 -2.36
CA SER A 359 -38.42 8.49 -2.73
C SER A 359 -39.61 9.27 -2.15
N LEU A 360 -39.42 10.57 -1.92
CA LEU A 360 -40.44 11.46 -1.36
C LEU A 360 -40.54 12.73 -2.21
N ASN A 361 -41.71 13.05 -2.75
CA ASN A 361 -41.91 14.27 -3.54
C ASN A 361 -42.28 15.45 -2.65
N GLY A 362 -41.70 16.61 -2.92
CA GLY A 362 -41.80 17.80 -2.09
C GLY A 362 -40.76 17.83 -0.98
N TRP A 363 -41.02 18.70 0.01
CA TRP A 363 -40.16 18.90 1.16
C TRP A 363 -40.17 17.69 2.09
N HIS A 364 -38.99 17.19 2.42
CA HIS A 364 -38.80 16.11 3.38
C HIS A 364 -37.52 16.32 4.20
N LEU A 365 -37.53 15.77 5.42
CA LEU A 365 -36.39 15.78 6.33
C LEU A 365 -35.61 14.48 6.15
N ARG A 366 -34.28 14.58 6.04
CA ARG A 366 -33.37 13.43 6.04
C ARG A 366 -32.57 13.43 7.33
N THR A 367 -32.64 12.34 8.09
CA THR A 367 -31.83 12.14 9.30
C THR A 367 -30.89 10.96 9.10
N THR A 368 -29.66 11.11 9.56
CA THR A 368 -28.62 10.08 9.43
C THR A 368 -27.85 9.94 10.72
N TRP A 369 -27.44 8.72 11.05
CA TRP A 369 -26.56 8.45 12.18
C TRP A 369 -25.56 7.37 11.78
N SER A 370 -24.34 7.50 12.27
CA SER A 370 -23.33 6.47 12.17
C SER A 370 -22.38 6.58 13.35
N GLY A 371 -21.95 5.47 13.90
CA GLY A 371 -21.06 5.49 15.05
C GLY A 371 -20.96 4.16 15.74
N GLY A 372 -20.37 4.16 16.93
CA GLY A 372 -20.26 2.97 17.74
C GLY A 372 -19.70 3.21 19.11
N ILE A 373 -19.82 2.19 19.95
CA ILE A 373 -19.31 2.15 21.32
C ILE A 373 -18.45 0.92 21.52
N ASN A 374 -17.41 1.05 22.34
CA ASN A 374 -16.59 -0.09 22.75
C ASN A 374 -17.32 -0.82 23.89
N LEU A 375 -17.54 -2.12 23.72
CA LEU A 375 -18.05 -2.99 24.78
C LEU A 375 -16.89 -3.53 25.65
N ALA A 376 -15.73 -3.73 25.03
CA ALA A 376 -14.50 -4.16 25.69
C ALA A 376 -13.29 -3.70 24.85
N ARG A 377 -12.07 -4.03 25.28
CA ARG A 377 -10.81 -3.65 24.59
C ARG A 377 -10.79 -4.04 23.11
N THR A 378 -11.38 -5.18 22.76
CA THR A 378 -11.39 -5.72 21.39
C THR A 378 -12.79 -5.87 20.81
N TRP A 379 -13.83 -5.42 21.51
CA TRP A 379 -15.22 -5.60 21.10
C TRP A 379 -15.89 -4.24 20.98
N ARG A 380 -16.60 -4.02 19.87
CA ARG A 380 -17.34 -2.79 19.63
C ARG A 380 -18.64 -3.05 18.90
N VAL A 381 -19.66 -2.27 19.23
CA VAL A 381 -20.92 -2.24 18.50
C VAL A 381 -20.90 -1.00 17.64
N GLN A 382 -21.20 -1.18 16.36
CA GLN A 382 -21.34 -0.10 15.40
C GLN A 382 -22.77 -0.08 14.86
N VAL A 383 -23.29 1.11 14.62
CA VAL A 383 -24.61 1.33 14.04
C VAL A 383 -24.51 2.34 12.92
N ALA A 384 -25.36 2.18 11.92
CA ALA A 384 -25.53 3.15 10.86
C ALA A 384 -26.97 3.16 10.37
N GLY A 385 -27.51 4.33 10.07
CA GLY A 385 -28.83 4.40 9.49
C GLY A 385 -29.19 5.76 8.90
N GLU A 386 -30.26 5.72 8.10
CA GLU A 386 -30.85 6.86 7.42
C GLU A 386 -32.36 6.69 7.36
N THR A 387 -33.08 7.75 7.74
CA THR A 387 -34.52 7.87 7.54
C THR A 387 -34.89 9.15 6.82
N ARG A 388 -35.95 9.09 6.04
CA ARG A 388 -36.57 10.24 5.38
C ARG A 388 -38.00 10.40 5.88
N TRP A 389 -38.36 11.63 6.21
CA TRP A 389 -39.60 11.98 6.87
C TRP A 389 -40.33 13.06 6.08
N GLN A 390 -41.62 12.88 5.85
CA GLN A 390 -42.50 13.88 5.26
C GLN A 390 -43.83 13.86 6.00
N ALA A 391 -44.42 15.03 6.24
CA ALA A 391 -45.68 15.13 6.97
C ALA A 391 -46.78 14.33 6.27
N GLY A 392 -47.49 13.49 7.05
CA GLY A 392 -48.56 12.64 6.53
C GLY A 392 -48.11 11.37 5.80
N ILE A 393 -46.81 11.08 5.76
CA ILE A 393 -46.23 9.87 5.15
C ILE A 393 -45.45 9.11 6.23
N GLU A 394 -45.57 7.79 6.24
CA GLU A 394 -44.77 6.96 7.14
C GLU A 394 -43.26 7.15 6.87
N PRO A 395 -42.42 7.04 7.91
CA PRO A 395 -40.98 7.25 7.77
C PRO A 395 -40.38 6.24 6.80
N LEU A 396 -39.74 6.75 5.75
CA LEU A 396 -39.04 5.92 4.80
C LEU A 396 -37.65 5.59 5.36
N TRP A 397 -37.43 4.31 5.66
CA TRP A 397 -36.13 3.81 6.08
C TRP A 397 -35.27 3.46 4.86
N VAL A 398 -34.09 4.06 4.77
CA VAL A 398 -33.17 3.90 3.63
C VAL A 398 -31.98 3.02 4.00
N ASN A 399 -31.51 3.14 5.25
CA ASN A 399 -30.47 2.28 5.79
C ASN A 399 -30.73 2.06 7.28
N ASN A 400 -30.54 0.85 7.77
CA ASN A 400 -30.56 0.57 9.21
C ASN A 400 -29.76 -0.71 9.50
N GLN A 401 -28.56 -0.53 10.05
CA GLN A 401 -27.60 -1.61 10.24
C GLN A 401 -26.98 -1.54 11.64
N VAL A 402 -26.79 -2.72 12.23
CA VAL A 402 -26.05 -2.92 13.48
C VAL A 402 -24.95 -3.94 13.21
N LYS A 403 -23.74 -3.69 13.71
CA LYS A 403 -22.60 -4.59 13.59
C LYS A 403 -21.94 -4.81 14.94
N LEU A 404 -21.69 -6.05 15.29
CA LEU A 404 -20.80 -6.43 16.38
C LEU A 404 -19.43 -6.76 15.78
N VAL A 405 -18.43 -5.99 16.16
CA VAL A 405 -17.06 -6.07 15.64
C VAL A 405 -16.13 -6.58 16.72
N LYS A 406 -15.28 -7.53 16.36
CA LYS A 406 -14.21 -8.06 17.19
C LYS A 406 -12.87 -7.87 16.48
N ASP A 407 -11.99 -7.10 17.11
CA ASP A 407 -10.60 -6.98 16.68
C ASP A 407 -9.82 -8.20 17.17
N LEU A 408 -9.19 -8.89 16.23
CA LEU A 408 -8.26 -9.99 16.45
C LEU A 408 -6.85 -9.49 16.09
N HIS A 409 -5.83 -10.33 16.32
CA HIS A 409 -4.43 -9.90 16.12
C HIS A 409 -4.13 -9.35 14.71
N CYS A 410 -4.41 -10.13 13.65
CA CYS A 410 -4.22 -9.70 12.25
C CYS A 410 -5.53 -9.67 11.44
N PHE A 411 -6.67 -9.76 12.14
CA PHE A 411 -7.97 -9.90 11.51
C PHE A 411 -9.01 -9.05 12.24
N ARG A 412 -10.08 -8.72 11.55
CA ARG A 412 -11.28 -8.15 12.13
C ARG A 412 -12.47 -9.02 11.75
N ALA A 413 -13.24 -9.43 12.76
CA ALA A 413 -14.46 -10.19 12.55
C ALA A 413 -15.68 -9.31 12.83
N ASP A 414 -16.61 -9.26 11.87
CA ASP A 414 -17.81 -8.45 11.93
C ASP A 414 -19.04 -9.36 11.80
N LEU A 415 -19.97 -9.27 12.75
CA LEU A 415 -21.31 -9.84 12.64
C LEU A 415 -22.31 -8.70 12.45
N GLY A 416 -22.85 -8.55 11.25
CA GLY A 416 -23.79 -7.49 10.88
C GLY A 416 -25.23 -8.00 10.77
N TYR A 417 -26.18 -7.15 11.15
CA TYR A 417 -27.61 -7.32 10.91
C TYR A 417 -28.15 -6.09 10.19
N ASN A 418 -28.79 -6.29 9.04
CA ASN A 418 -29.54 -5.27 8.33
C ASN A 418 -31.01 -5.39 8.73
N LEU A 419 -31.54 -4.35 9.37
CA LEU A 419 -32.91 -4.33 9.88
C LEU A 419 -33.96 -4.14 8.77
N LEU A 420 -33.56 -3.65 7.59
CA LEU A 420 -34.49 -3.43 6.47
C LEU A 420 -34.73 -4.72 5.68
N ASP A 421 -33.65 -5.45 5.42
CA ASP A 421 -33.70 -6.69 4.66
C ASP A 421 -33.77 -7.94 5.56
N GLU A 422 -33.84 -7.72 6.89
CA GLU A 422 -33.81 -8.76 7.94
C GLU A 422 -32.70 -9.81 7.71
N SER A 423 -31.52 -9.35 7.31
CA SER A 423 -30.43 -10.22 6.87
C SER A 423 -29.20 -10.13 7.75
N VAL A 424 -28.58 -11.30 7.97
CA VAL A 424 -27.34 -11.45 8.73
C VAL A 424 -26.16 -11.50 7.75
N SER A 425 -25.04 -10.90 8.15
CA SER A 425 -23.75 -11.01 7.48
C SER A 425 -22.65 -11.31 8.48
N PHE A 426 -21.70 -12.15 8.09
CA PHE A 426 -20.47 -12.37 8.82
C PHE A 426 -19.29 -12.08 7.90
N ASN A 427 -18.34 -11.26 8.34
CA ASN A 427 -17.14 -10.93 7.57
C ASN A 427 -15.90 -11.12 8.43
N LEU A 428 -14.85 -11.68 7.85
CA LEU A 428 -13.50 -11.76 8.39
C LEU A 428 -12.57 -11.02 7.42
N MET A 429 -12.04 -9.88 7.86
CA MET A 429 -11.15 -9.01 7.07
C MET A 429 -9.73 -9.05 7.63
N PHE A 430 -8.74 -8.88 6.77
CA PHE A 430 -7.37 -8.64 7.21
C PHE A 430 -7.18 -7.22 7.76
N ASN A 431 -6.36 -7.12 8.80
CA ASN A 431 -5.93 -5.86 9.39
C ASN A 431 -4.44 -6.02 9.72
N TRP A 432 -3.57 -5.26 9.06
CA TRP A 432 -2.12 -5.29 9.28
C TRP A 432 -1.71 -4.51 10.51
#